data_AF-A0A497S5Q0-F1
#
_entry.id   AF-A0A497S5Q0-F1
#
_cell.length_a   1.000
_cell.length_b   1.000
_cell.length_c   1.000
_cell.angle_alpha   90.00
_cell.angle_beta   90.00
_cell.angle_gamma   90.00
#
_symmetry.space_group_name_H-M   'P 1'
#
loop_
_entity.id
_entity.type
_entity.pdbx_description
1 polymer ?
#
loop_
_entity_poly.entity_id
_entity_poly.type
_entity_poly.pdbx_seq_one_letter_code
_entity_poly.pdbx_strand_id
1 'polypeptide(L)'
;MIYHDEYIRKIKEVYKMGIASHYVFMDLEEMIKNEKYMKLKEISEKYCERYTEDEDLKRICCNIIELLKSKDYDGLEAIRNDLKRLISSRKLQTSGGTKLWFDSRR
;
A
#
# COMPACT_ATOMS: atom_id res chain seq x y z
N MET A 1 12.48 -27.65 23.95
CA MET A 1 12.23 -27.19 22.57
C MET A 1 11.52 -25.82 22.61
N ILE A 2 12.25 -24.75 22.96
CA ILE A 2 11.68 -23.39 23.12
C ILE A 2 12.12 -22.44 21.99
N TYR A 3 13.23 -22.76 21.32
CA TYR A 3 13.82 -21.95 20.25
C TYR A 3 12.98 -21.82 18.98
N HIS A 4 12.09 -22.78 18.71
CA HIS A 4 11.30 -22.77 17.47
C HIS A 4 10.12 -21.79 17.54
N ASP A 5 9.54 -21.59 18.72
CA ASP A 5 8.42 -20.67 18.94
C ASP A 5 8.86 -19.22 18.96
N GLU A 6 10.03 -18.94 19.56
CA GLU A 6 10.61 -17.60 19.58
C GLU A 6 11.07 -17.17 18.17
N TYR A 7 11.63 -18.10 17.39
CA TYR A 7 12.01 -17.86 15.99
C TYR A 7 10.77 -17.63 15.10
N ILE A 8 9.68 -18.38 15.30
CA ILE A 8 8.41 -18.15 14.59
C ILE A 8 7.76 -16.82 15.03
N ARG A 9 7.84 -16.42 16.30
CA ARG A 9 7.39 -15.09 16.76
C ARG A 9 8.22 -13.97 16.12
N LYS A 10 9.55 -14.12 16.08
CA LYS A 10 10.45 -13.14 15.46
C LYS A 10 10.23 -13.06 13.94
N ILE A 11 9.99 -14.18 13.27
CA ILE A 11 9.56 -14.20 11.87
C ILE A 11 8.20 -13.55 11.72
N LYS A 12 7.21 -13.77 12.60
CA LYS A 12 5.90 -13.09 12.56
C LYS A 12 5.97 -11.60 12.89
N GLU A 13 6.95 -11.15 13.70
CA GLU A 13 7.23 -9.73 13.94
C GLU A 13 7.97 -9.08 12.76
N VAL A 14 8.88 -9.80 12.10
CA VAL A 14 9.59 -9.33 10.90
C VAL A 14 8.70 -9.41 9.64
N TYR A 15 7.78 -10.38 9.58
CA TYR A 15 6.65 -10.50 8.66
C TYR A 15 5.37 -9.87 9.21
N LYS A 16 5.47 -8.88 10.11
CA LYS A 16 4.43 -7.85 10.20
C LYS A 16 4.43 -7.11 8.87
N MET A 17 3.75 -7.70 7.89
CA MET A 17 3.39 -7.15 6.59
C MET A 17 2.34 -6.04 6.77
N GLY A 18 2.60 -5.12 7.70
CA GLY A 18 1.69 -4.03 8.03
C GLY A 18 1.73 -2.92 7.00
N ILE A 19 2.81 -2.82 6.24
CA ILE A 19 3.05 -1.78 5.23
C ILE A 19 2.73 -2.32 3.84
N ALA A 20 1.81 -1.66 3.14
CA ALA A 20 1.40 -2.02 1.78
C ALA A 20 2.54 -1.86 0.75
N SER A 21 2.54 -2.70 -0.28
CA SER A 21 3.46 -2.53 -1.40
C SER A 21 3.01 -1.39 -2.31
N HIS A 22 3.89 -0.90 -3.18
CA HIS A 22 3.53 0.13 -4.17
C HIS A 22 2.42 -0.34 -5.14
N TYR A 23 2.22 -1.65 -5.33
CA TYR A 23 1.15 -2.22 -6.15
C TYR A 23 -0.24 -1.93 -5.59
N VAL A 24 -0.38 -1.90 -4.26
CA VAL A 24 -1.67 -1.57 -3.60
C VAL A 24 -2.11 -0.15 -3.96
N PHE A 25 -1.17 0.80 -4.01
CA PHE A 25 -1.44 2.17 -4.42
C PHE A 25 -1.71 2.29 -5.93
N MET A 26 -1.06 1.45 -6.76
CA MET A 26 -1.32 1.38 -8.20
C MET A 26 -2.74 0.89 -8.49
N ASP A 27 -3.22 -0.13 -7.76
CA ASP A 27 -4.59 -0.63 -7.91
C ASP A 27 -5.62 0.47 -7.61
N LEU A 28 -5.40 1.26 -6.55
CA LEU A 28 -6.26 2.41 -6.21
C LEU A 28 -6.23 3.49 -7.30
N GLU A 29 -5.03 3.83 -7.80
CA GLU A 29 -4.85 4.83 -8.87
C GLU A 29 -5.58 4.42 -10.15
N GLU A 30 -5.45 3.16 -10.54
CA GLU A 30 -6.09 2.60 -11.73
C GLU A 30 -7.62 2.61 -11.59
N MET A 31 -8.16 2.33 -10.40
CA MET A 31 -9.59 2.35 -10.18
C MET A 31 -10.18 3.76 -10.24
N ILE A 32 -9.49 4.76 -9.72
CA ILE A 32 -9.88 6.17 -9.87
C ILE A 32 -9.84 6.56 -11.34
N LYS A 33 -8.74 6.26 -12.05
CA LYS A 33 -8.56 6.59 -13.46
C LYS A 33 -9.63 5.98 -14.38
N ASN A 34 -10.08 4.77 -14.09
CA ASN A 34 -11.11 4.08 -14.86
C ASN A 34 -12.53 4.28 -14.30
N GLU A 35 -12.71 5.21 -13.37
CA GLU A 35 -14.02 5.55 -12.78
C GLU A 35 -14.75 4.35 -12.16
N LYS A 36 -14.00 3.34 -11.69
CA LYS A 36 -14.53 2.10 -11.11
C LYS A 36 -14.95 2.31 -9.65
N TYR A 37 -15.79 3.31 -9.38
CA TYR A 37 -16.10 3.81 -8.03
C TYR A 37 -16.68 2.78 -7.07
N MET A 38 -17.55 1.88 -7.56
CA MET A 38 -18.11 0.80 -6.73
C MET A 38 -17.02 -0.15 -6.23
N LYS A 39 -16.11 -0.54 -7.13
CA LYS A 39 -14.99 -1.43 -6.80
C LYS A 39 -13.94 -0.69 -5.95
N LEU A 40 -13.71 0.59 -6.23
CA LEU A 40 -12.79 1.44 -5.48
C LEU A 40 -13.19 1.51 -3.99
N LYS A 41 -14.49 1.67 -3.71
CA LYS A 41 -15.00 1.64 -2.33
C LYS A 41 -14.71 0.30 -1.66
N GLU A 42 -15.09 -0.80 -2.31
CA GLU A 42 -14.92 -2.16 -1.76
C GLU A 42 -13.45 -2.48 -1.45
N ILE A 43 -12.52 -2.13 -2.35
CA ILE A 43 -11.10 -2.38 -2.10
C ILE A 43 -10.53 -1.46 -1.02
N SER A 44 -11.01 -0.22 -0.92
CA SER A 44 -10.54 0.72 0.09
C SER A 44 -10.91 0.23 1.50
N GLU A 45 -12.13 -0.28 1.67
CA GLU A 45 -12.57 -0.93 2.91
C GLU A 45 -11.71 -2.16 3.25
N LYS A 46 -11.50 -3.04 2.27
CA LYS A 46 -10.63 -4.23 2.44
C LYS A 46 -9.18 -3.89 2.77
N TYR A 47 -8.64 -2.83 2.18
CA TYR A 47 -7.27 -2.41 2.43
C TYR A 47 -7.10 -1.77 3.81
N CYS A 48 -8.07 -1.00 4.28
CA CYS A 48 -8.10 -0.50 5.66
C CYS A 48 -8.06 -1.65 6.69
N GLU A 49 -8.82 -2.72 6.44
CA GLU A 49 -8.85 -3.90 7.33
C GLU A 49 -7.55 -4.72 7.26
N ARG A 50 -6.96 -4.83 6.07
CA ARG A 50 -5.76 -5.65 5.85
C ARG A 50 -4.48 -4.99 6.35
N TYR A 51 -4.31 -3.69 6.11
CA TYR A 51 -3.08 -2.96 6.39
C TYR A 51 -3.28 -2.04 7.60
N THR A 52 -3.50 -2.65 8.76
CA THR A 52 -3.83 -1.94 9.99
C THR A 52 -2.69 -1.08 10.55
N GLU A 53 -1.46 -1.28 10.11
CA GLU A 53 -0.30 -0.50 10.56
C GLU A 53 0.19 0.51 9.50
N ASP A 54 -0.47 0.55 8.32
CA ASP A 54 -0.13 1.48 7.24
C ASP A 54 -0.99 2.75 7.32
N GLU A 55 -0.52 3.71 8.11
CA GLU A 55 -1.23 4.97 8.32
C GLU A 55 -1.41 5.79 7.02
N ASP A 56 -0.46 5.72 6.08
CA ASP A 56 -0.57 6.39 4.78
C ASP A 56 -1.70 5.78 3.94
N LEU A 57 -1.73 4.45 3.85
CA LEU A 57 -2.79 3.75 3.11
C LEU A 57 -4.15 3.97 3.75
N LYS A 58 -4.24 3.85 5.08
CA LYS A 58 -5.48 4.10 5.82
C LYS A 58 -6.02 5.48 5.54
N ARG A 59 -5.18 6.51 5.64
CA ARG A 59 -5.59 7.90 5.37
C ARG A 59 -6.16 8.03 3.95
N ILE A 60 -5.49 7.45 2.96
CA ILE A 60 -5.98 7.48 1.58
C ILE A 60 -7.30 6.75 1.43
N CYS A 61 -7.41 5.53 1.94
CA CYS A 61 -8.63 4.74 1.83
C CYS A 61 -9.81 5.42 2.55
N CYS A 62 -9.60 6.01 3.72
CA CYS A 62 -10.62 6.80 4.42
C CYS A 62 -11.06 8.01 3.57
N ASN A 63 -10.11 8.79 3.05
CA ASN A 63 -10.44 9.95 2.21
C ASN A 63 -11.21 9.53 0.95
N ILE A 64 -10.81 8.44 0.28
CA ILE A 64 -11.52 7.89 -0.88
C ILE A 64 -12.97 7.54 -0.51
N ILE A 65 -13.20 6.87 0.62
CA ILE A 65 -14.53 6.49 1.07
C ILE A 65 -15.39 7.75 1.36
N GLU A 66 -14.83 8.79 1.96
CA GLU A 66 -15.53 10.05 2.24
C GLU A 66 -15.87 10.82 0.96
N LEU A 67 -14.94 10.90 0.02
CA LEU A 67 -15.14 11.55 -1.28
C LEU A 67 -16.20 10.81 -2.11
N LEU A 68 -16.19 9.47 -2.09
CA LEU A 68 -17.22 8.65 -2.73
C LEU A 68 -18.61 8.83 -2.09
N LYS A 69 -18.69 9.01 -0.76
CA LYS A 69 -19.95 9.31 -0.06
C LYS A 69 -20.50 10.69 -0.40
N SER A 70 -19.62 11.69 -0.51
CA SER A 70 -19.98 13.06 -0.88
C SER A 70 -20.17 13.26 -2.38
N LYS A 71 -19.82 12.25 -3.21
CA LYS A 71 -19.80 12.32 -4.68
C LYS A 71 -18.86 13.42 -5.20
N ASP A 72 -17.80 13.70 -4.46
CA ASP A 72 -16.75 14.64 -4.84
C ASP A 72 -15.70 13.92 -5.70
N TYR A 73 -15.94 13.90 -7.02
CA TYR A 73 -15.05 13.26 -7.98
C TYR A 73 -13.79 14.09 -8.27
N ASP A 74 -13.85 15.42 -8.10
CA ASP A 74 -12.69 16.30 -8.26
C ASP A 74 -11.66 16.04 -7.14
N GLY A 75 -12.15 15.82 -5.92
CA GLY A 75 -11.32 15.38 -4.79
C GLY A 75 -10.65 14.03 -5.02
N LEU A 76 -11.26 13.11 -5.77
CA LEU A 76 -10.62 11.82 -6.12
C LEU A 76 -9.43 12.00 -7.07
N GLU A 77 -9.49 12.97 -7.99
CA GLU A 77 -8.35 13.27 -8.87
C GLU A 77 -7.18 13.90 -8.08
N ALA A 78 -7.46 14.66 -7.02
CA ALA A 78 -6.44 15.11 -6.08
C ALA A 78 -5.77 13.93 -5.36
N ILE A 79 -6.56 12.98 -4.84
CA ILE A 79 -6.07 11.74 -4.22
C ILE A 79 -5.21 10.94 -5.20
N ARG A 80 -5.59 10.88 -6.48
CA ARG A 80 -4.83 10.19 -7.52
C ARG A 80 -3.41 10.74 -7.69
N ASN A 81 -3.23 12.05 -7.55
CA ASN A 81 -1.91 12.66 -7.60
C ASN A 81 -1.06 12.31 -6.36
N ASP A 82 -1.68 12.23 -5.18
CA ASP A 82 -1.00 11.75 -3.97
C ASP A 82 -0.61 10.27 -4.07
N LEU A 83 -1.48 9.43 -4.63
CA LEU A 83 -1.18 8.02 -4.93
C LEU A 83 0.06 7.89 -5.82
N LYS A 84 0.18 8.67 -6.90
CA LYS A 84 1.38 8.66 -7.77
C LYS A 84 2.66 9.00 -7.00
N ARG A 85 2.61 9.96 -6.08
CA ARG A 85 3.76 10.34 -5.23
C ARG A 85 4.14 9.20 -4.28
N LEU A 86 3.17 8.56 -3.64
CA LEU A 86 3.41 7.43 -2.74
C LEU A 86 3.94 6.20 -3.50
N ILE A 87 3.43 5.93 -4.70
CA ILE A 87 3.94 4.87 -5.58
C ILE A 87 5.43 5.08 -5.85
N SER A 88 5.83 6.29 -6.25
CA SER A 88 7.24 6.61 -6.51
C SER A 88 8.11 6.47 -5.25
N SER A 89 7.63 6.98 -4.11
CA SER A 89 8.34 6.87 -2.83
C SER A 89 8.56 5.42 -2.41
N ARG A 90 7.52 4.59 -2.47
CA ARG A 90 7.61 3.17 -2.10
C ARG A 90 8.38 2.34 -3.11
N LYS A 91 8.30 2.67 -4.40
CA LYS A 91 9.15 2.04 -5.43
C LYS A 91 10.62 2.20 -5.08
N LEU A 92 11.07 3.41 -4.74
CA LEU A 92 12.46 3.69 -4.33
C LEU A 92 12.89 2.88 -3.10
N GLN A 93 12.02 2.74 -2.11
CA GLN A 93 12.29 1.91 -0.92
C GLN A 93 12.39 0.42 -1.26
N THR A 94 11.54 -0.08 -2.16
CA THR A 94 11.57 -1.49 -2.61
C THR A 94 12.68 -1.79 -3.62
N SER A 95 13.15 -0.79 -4.37
CA SER A 95 14.21 -0.93 -5.38
C SER A 95 15.63 -0.76 -4.82
N GLY A 96 15.80 -0.69 -3.49
CA GLY A 96 17.10 -0.73 -2.81
C GLY A 96 17.89 -2.05 -2.99
N GLY A 97 17.51 -2.89 -3.95
CA GLY A 97 18.18 -4.13 -4.34
C GLY A 97 19.34 -3.97 -5.32
N THR A 98 19.87 -2.77 -5.57
CA THR A 98 21.02 -2.59 -6.48
C THR A 98 22.39 -2.84 -5.82
N LYS A 99 22.46 -3.34 -4.57
CA LYS A 99 23.73 -3.54 -3.84
C LYS A 99 24.13 -5.00 -3.58
N LEU A 100 23.47 -5.99 -4.18
CA LEU A 100 23.68 -7.41 -3.82
C LEU A 100 24.04 -8.39 -4.96
N TRP A 101 24.30 -7.92 -6.19
CA TRP A 101 24.63 -8.82 -7.31
C TRP A 101 25.87 -8.47 -8.15
N PHE A 102 26.69 -7.49 -7.73
CA PHE A 102 27.89 -7.08 -8.47
C PHE A 102 29.23 -7.41 -7.77
N ASP A 103 29.25 -8.26 -6.74
CA ASP A 103 30.49 -8.54 -5.99
C ASP A 103 30.77 -10.05 -5.78
N SER A 104 30.60 -10.86 -6.83
CA SER A 104 31.08 -12.26 -6.84
C SER A 104 31.26 -12.85 -8.24
N ARG A 105 31.82 -12.06 -9.17
CA ARG A 105 32.49 -12.60 -10.37
C ARG A 105 33.73 -11.77 -10.68
N ARG A 106 34.83 -12.07 -10.00
CA ARG A 106 36.16 -11.87 -10.55
C ARG A 106 37.11 -12.92 -10.01
#